data_AF-A0A1F7ABS4-F1
#
_entry.id   AF-A0A1F7ABS4-F1
#
_cell.length_a   1.000
_cell.length_b   1.000
_cell.length_c   1.000
_cell.angle_alpha   90.00
_cell.angle_beta   90.00
_cell.angle_gamma   90.00
#
_symmetry.space_group_name_H-M   'P 1'
#
loop_
_entity.id
_entity.type
_entity.pdbx_description
1 polymer ?
#
loop_
_entity_poly.entity_id
_entity_poly.type
_entity_poly.pdbx_seq_one_letter_code
_entity_poly.pdbx_strand_id
1 'polypeptide(L)'
;MLNKKQIEGFLGDSVAGKLSPAQQVNFLEEFSIDCVTPENLKIFVDFMQKHMSARLNMSGAVDVCGTGGSGLNRINTSTIAAFILSELGIKIAKHGNKAASGRFGSFDLLESLGVDIGKSPDELKKSYKKTGLAFIFARSFHPAMKFFAEARALFGKPTIFNILGPLLNPANPKIQIIGTSFLSQMKLIAETCRILKKKKVLVARGSDGLDEVTLTGSTDIVELNNGKIKKYTVSPEDFGVRPCKFEEIQGGDGEKNKQIALDILKGTCSSRHADLVYINCALILKFLGKVNDLKEGYRLAKNTCGLKKLADYKNDILLKISADKFLKRSDRDFYNALKKSKNTRPSLIAEIKRASPTKGIFLKGRLFSPRKIAKIYEENGANAISVVTDNKYFKGSFEYLKAIKSATKNIPVLCKDFFIHEYQIYKAREYGADAVLLIASILSKEQIILFIGTAKNLGMECMVEVRNEEELKKVLETPAKIIGVNNRNLTDFSIDLETTNKLAKLIPKDKILVSESGISSKKDLKKLTSRVDAVLIGTAFMQSKNIKQLIHEFT
;
A
#
# COMPACT_ATOMS: atom_id res chain seq x y z
N MET A 1 44.68 23.29 -15.10
CA MET A 1 43.50 22.99 -14.25
C MET A 1 43.08 24.24 -13.52
N LEU A 2 41.78 24.55 -13.54
CA LEU A 2 41.22 25.68 -12.79
C LEU A 2 41.34 25.45 -11.28
N ASN A 3 41.69 26.50 -10.56
CA ASN A 3 41.71 26.48 -9.10
C ASN A 3 40.29 26.62 -8.52
N LYS A 4 40.13 26.38 -7.21
CA LYS A 4 38.84 26.44 -6.52
C LYS A 4 38.09 27.75 -6.74
N LYS A 5 38.78 28.89 -6.67
CA LYS A 5 38.16 30.22 -6.79
C LYS A 5 37.62 30.45 -8.20
N GLN A 6 38.34 29.99 -9.22
CA GLN A 6 37.90 30.06 -10.61
C GLN A 6 36.64 29.20 -10.85
N ILE A 7 36.62 27.98 -10.30
CA ILE A 7 35.46 27.08 -10.41
C ILE A 7 34.24 27.67 -9.70
N GLU A 8 34.39 28.12 -8.45
CA GLU A 8 33.29 28.74 -7.69
C GLU A 8 32.78 30.02 -8.36
N GLY A 9 33.67 30.83 -8.93
CA GLY A 9 33.32 32.03 -9.68
C GLY A 9 32.47 31.71 -10.91
N PHE A 10 32.93 30.78 -11.75
CA PHE A 10 32.19 30.33 -12.93
C PHE A 10 30.81 29.76 -12.57
N LEU A 11 30.74 28.91 -11.54
CA LEU A 11 29.48 28.34 -11.08
C LEU A 11 28.52 29.44 -10.58
N GLY A 12 29.05 30.42 -9.84
CA GLY A 12 28.30 31.59 -9.37
C GLY A 12 27.73 32.44 -10.52
N ASP A 13 28.55 32.76 -11.51
CA ASP A 13 28.12 33.55 -12.66
C ASP A 13 27.13 32.79 -13.56
N SER A 14 27.26 31.45 -13.64
CA SER A 14 26.30 30.58 -14.33
C SER A 14 24.90 30.65 -13.68
N VAL A 15 24.82 30.47 -12.36
CA VAL A 15 23.52 30.50 -11.64
C VAL A 15 22.94 31.92 -11.50
N ALA A 16 23.79 32.94 -11.62
CA ALA A 16 23.37 34.34 -11.72
C ALA A 16 22.88 34.73 -13.13
N GLY A 17 22.98 33.82 -14.11
CA GLY A 17 22.55 34.08 -15.49
C GLY A 17 23.46 35.03 -16.27
N LYS A 18 24.72 35.19 -15.85
CA LYS A 18 25.67 36.11 -16.50
C LYS A 18 26.45 35.47 -17.65
N LEU A 19 26.43 34.14 -17.77
CA LEU A 19 27.19 33.40 -18.77
C LEU A 19 26.28 32.87 -19.87
N SER A 20 26.71 33.00 -21.12
CA SER A 20 26.02 32.41 -22.27
C SER A 20 26.19 30.89 -22.30
N PRO A 21 25.29 30.14 -22.96
CA PRO A 21 25.44 28.70 -23.15
C PRO A 21 26.79 28.32 -23.80
N ALA A 22 27.31 29.11 -24.73
CA ALA A 22 28.60 28.87 -25.37
C ALA A 22 29.78 29.00 -24.39
N GLN A 23 29.77 30.03 -23.53
CA GLN A 23 30.77 30.17 -22.47
C GLN A 23 30.70 29.01 -21.48
N GLN A 24 29.50 28.51 -21.21
CA GLN A 24 29.33 27.35 -20.34
C GLN A 24 29.82 26.05 -20.97
N VAL A 25 29.63 25.84 -22.27
CA VAL A 25 30.14 24.67 -23.00
C VAL A 25 31.66 24.58 -22.92
N ASN A 26 32.37 25.69 -23.14
CA ASN A 26 33.84 25.71 -23.04
C ASN A 26 34.33 25.26 -21.65
N PHE A 27 33.64 25.68 -20.60
CA PHE A 27 33.95 25.24 -19.24
C PHE A 27 33.60 23.76 -19.01
N LEU A 28 32.48 23.28 -19.55
CA LEU A 28 32.09 21.86 -19.43
C LEU A 28 33.11 20.91 -20.07
N GLU A 29 33.87 21.35 -21.07
CA GLU A 29 34.92 20.56 -21.71
C GLU A 29 36.08 20.24 -20.74
N GLU A 30 36.50 21.21 -19.92
CA GLU A 30 37.49 21.01 -18.86
C GLU A 30 37.02 20.03 -17.77
N PHE A 31 35.70 19.91 -17.59
CA PHE A 31 35.06 18.98 -16.65
C PHE A 31 34.30 17.85 -17.37
N SER A 32 34.79 17.48 -18.55
CA SER A 32 34.46 16.20 -19.17
C SER A 32 34.78 15.06 -18.20
N ILE A 33 33.99 13.98 -18.27
CA ILE A 33 33.97 12.98 -17.20
C ILE A 33 35.35 12.36 -16.88
N ASP A 34 36.21 12.21 -17.90
CA ASP A 34 37.55 11.62 -17.76
C ASP A 34 38.57 12.58 -17.11
N CYS A 35 38.28 13.87 -17.10
CA CYS A 35 39.12 14.92 -16.50
C CYS A 35 38.74 15.23 -15.04
N VAL A 36 37.65 14.64 -14.52
CA VAL A 36 37.12 14.98 -13.19
C VAL A 36 37.98 14.37 -12.09
N THR A 37 38.48 15.24 -11.20
CA THR A 37 39.17 14.84 -9.97
C THR A 37 38.23 14.83 -8.75
N PRO A 38 38.54 14.08 -7.68
CA PRO A 38 37.77 14.10 -6.45
C PRO A 38 37.60 15.51 -5.84
N GLU A 39 38.65 16.33 -5.93
CA GLU A 39 38.70 17.70 -5.43
C GLU A 39 37.76 18.62 -6.21
N ASN A 40 37.78 18.54 -7.55
CA ASN A 40 36.86 19.32 -8.38
C ASN A 40 35.41 18.90 -8.14
N LEU A 41 35.13 17.60 -8.06
CA LEU A 41 33.77 17.11 -7.77
C LEU A 41 33.26 17.60 -6.41
N LYS A 42 34.12 17.61 -5.38
CA LYS A 42 33.76 18.19 -4.09
C LYS A 42 33.37 19.67 -4.18
N ILE A 43 34.08 20.47 -4.97
CA ILE A 43 33.75 21.90 -5.15
C ILE A 43 32.35 22.06 -5.74
N PHE A 44 32.02 21.29 -6.78
CA PHE A 44 30.68 21.31 -7.37
C PHE A 44 29.62 20.83 -6.37
N VAL A 45 29.89 19.75 -5.63
CA VAL A 45 28.95 19.26 -4.60
C VAL A 45 28.69 20.33 -3.54
N ASP A 46 29.73 20.94 -2.98
CA ASP A 46 29.61 21.99 -1.97
C ASP A 46 28.84 23.21 -2.51
N PHE A 47 29.14 23.63 -3.75
CA PHE A 47 28.45 24.73 -4.41
C PHE A 47 26.96 24.41 -4.61
N MET A 48 26.64 23.26 -5.20
CA MET A 48 25.26 22.87 -5.47
C MET A 48 24.47 22.64 -4.18
N GLN A 49 25.11 22.15 -3.12
CA GLN A 49 24.49 22.00 -1.79
C GLN A 49 24.23 23.33 -1.07
N LYS A 50 24.97 24.39 -1.39
CA LYS A 50 24.69 25.75 -0.90
C LYS A 50 23.49 26.38 -1.62
N HIS A 51 23.26 26.04 -2.88
CA HIS A 51 22.19 26.59 -3.72
C HIS A 51 20.92 25.71 -3.78
N MET A 52 20.73 24.84 -2.79
CA MET A 52 19.52 24.02 -2.67
C MET A 52 18.38 24.85 -2.09
N SER A 53 17.15 24.56 -2.53
CA SER A 53 15.96 25.24 -1.98
C SER A 53 15.72 24.92 -0.50
N ALA A 54 16.08 23.72 -0.04
CA ALA A 54 15.97 23.32 1.36
C ALA A 54 16.96 22.20 1.73
N ARG A 55 17.39 22.18 2.99
CA ARG A 55 18.14 21.07 3.60
C ARG A 55 17.25 20.29 4.55
N LEU A 56 17.17 18.97 4.34
CA LEU A 56 16.29 18.10 5.13
C LEU A 56 17.00 17.54 6.36
N ASN A 57 18.29 17.21 6.25
CA ASN A 57 19.13 16.66 7.32
C ASN A 57 18.45 15.50 8.10
N MET A 58 18.26 14.37 7.43
CA MET A 58 17.56 13.22 8.01
C MET A 58 18.53 12.31 8.76
N SER A 59 18.48 12.35 10.10
CA SER A 59 19.37 11.54 10.94
C SER A 59 19.22 10.04 10.66
N GLY A 60 20.35 9.34 10.58
CA GLY A 60 20.42 7.91 10.32
C GLY A 60 20.04 7.48 8.90
N ALA A 61 19.86 8.42 7.97
CA ALA A 61 19.44 8.11 6.62
C ALA A 61 20.52 7.35 5.83
N VAL A 62 20.06 6.31 5.14
CA VAL A 62 20.77 5.59 4.09
C VAL A 62 20.17 6.01 2.75
N ASP A 63 21.00 6.33 1.78
CA ASP A 63 20.58 6.56 0.40
C ASP A 63 20.95 5.38 -0.48
N VAL A 64 20.07 5.04 -1.42
CA VAL A 64 20.25 3.96 -2.38
C VAL A 64 19.90 4.51 -3.76
N CYS A 65 20.90 4.83 -4.55
CA CYS A 65 20.74 5.45 -5.86
C CYS A 65 21.77 4.92 -6.86
N GLY A 66 21.50 5.13 -8.15
CA GLY A 66 22.43 4.85 -9.23
C GLY A 66 22.64 6.11 -10.04
N THR A 67 23.79 6.22 -10.72
CA THR A 67 24.03 7.30 -11.68
C THR A 67 23.15 7.18 -12.92
N GLY A 68 22.59 5.99 -13.19
CA GLY A 68 21.99 5.64 -14.46
C GLY A 68 23.06 5.56 -15.56
N GLY A 69 22.60 5.64 -16.81
CA GLY A 69 23.48 5.78 -17.98
C GLY A 69 23.91 4.48 -18.66
N SER A 70 23.55 3.31 -18.13
CA SER A 70 23.92 2.00 -18.73
C SER A 70 23.31 1.75 -20.12
N GLY A 71 22.24 2.46 -20.48
CA GLY A 71 21.48 2.22 -21.71
C GLY A 71 20.63 0.95 -21.70
N LEU A 72 20.84 0.06 -20.73
CA LEU A 72 20.14 -1.20 -20.55
C LEU A 72 18.70 -1.01 -20.08
N ASN A 73 17.76 -1.73 -20.70
CA ASN A 73 16.37 -1.79 -20.27
C ASN A 73 16.23 -2.71 -19.06
N ARG A 74 15.86 -2.15 -17.91
CA ARG A 74 15.83 -2.84 -16.61
C ARG A 74 14.69 -2.33 -15.75
N ILE A 75 14.37 -3.09 -14.72
CA ILE A 75 13.44 -2.66 -13.67
C ILE A 75 14.07 -1.63 -12.73
N ASN A 76 13.26 -0.93 -11.93
CA ASN A 76 13.74 0.08 -11.00
C ASN A 76 14.21 -0.52 -9.65
N THR A 77 15.24 -1.37 -9.69
CA THR A 77 15.70 -2.18 -8.54
C THR A 77 15.91 -1.38 -7.26
N SER A 78 16.66 -0.27 -7.31
CA SER A 78 16.94 0.55 -6.12
C SER A 78 15.69 1.15 -5.47
N THR A 79 14.64 1.42 -6.24
CA THR A 79 13.35 1.91 -5.72
C THR A 79 12.59 0.79 -5.02
N ILE A 80 12.55 -0.41 -5.60
CA ILE A 80 11.89 -1.58 -5.00
C ILE A 80 12.64 -1.99 -3.72
N ALA A 81 13.98 -2.03 -3.78
CA ALA A 81 14.84 -2.31 -2.64
C ALA A 81 14.65 -1.31 -1.49
N ALA A 82 14.39 -0.02 -1.77
CA ALA A 82 14.14 0.97 -0.74
C ALA A 82 12.93 0.63 0.15
N PHE A 83 11.84 0.10 -0.44
CA PHE A 83 10.68 -0.34 0.33
C PHE A 83 11.00 -1.57 1.20
N ILE A 84 11.67 -2.58 0.63
CA ILE A 84 12.05 -3.81 1.36
C ILE A 84 13.00 -3.49 2.51
N LEU A 85 14.06 -2.72 2.26
CA LEU A 85 15.03 -2.33 3.27
C LEU A 85 14.37 -1.51 4.39
N SER A 86 13.44 -0.63 4.04
CA SER A 86 12.71 0.14 5.05
C SER A 86 11.77 -0.71 5.89
N GLU A 87 11.18 -1.76 5.31
CA GLU A 87 10.40 -2.75 6.08
C GLU A 87 11.29 -3.50 7.07
N LEU A 88 12.53 -3.81 6.67
CA LEU A 88 13.58 -4.36 7.53
C LEU A 88 14.19 -3.36 8.53
N GLY A 89 13.57 -2.18 8.70
CA GLY A 89 13.95 -1.17 9.69
C GLY A 89 15.13 -0.27 9.29
N ILE A 90 15.59 -0.34 8.05
CA ILE A 90 16.61 0.60 7.54
C ILE A 90 15.96 1.93 7.22
N LYS A 91 16.49 3.03 7.76
CA LYS A 91 15.96 4.35 7.47
C LYS A 91 16.46 4.83 6.10
N ILE A 92 15.57 4.88 5.12
CA ILE A 92 15.91 5.21 3.73
C ILE A 92 15.46 6.64 3.40
N ALA A 93 16.39 7.43 2.86
CA ALA A 93 16.08 8.73 2.24
C ALA A 93 16.62 8.73 0.81
N LYS A 94 15.82 8.19 -0.11
CA LYS A 94 16.21 7.99 -1.51
C LYS A 94 16.09 9.29 -2.29
N HIS A 95 17.20 9.74 -2.87
CA HIS A 95 17.21 10.84 -3.81
C HIS A 95 17.16 10.32 -5.25
N GLY A 96 16.42 11.01 -6.12
CA GLY A 96 16.37 10.63 -7.52
C GLY A 96 15.48 11.54 -8.36
N ASN A 97 15.33 11.18 -9.62
CA ASN A 97 14.56 11.95 -10.60
C ASN A 97 13.73 11.00 -11.48
N LYS A 98 12.83 11.59 -12.27
CA LYS A 98 12.22 10.90 -13.42
C LYS A 98 13.27 10.65 -14.48
N ALA A 99 13.06 9.68 -15.35
CA ALA A 99 13.99 9.45 -16.45
C ALA A 99 14.01 10.64 -17.42
N ALA A 100 15.18 10.94 -17.97
CA ALA A 100 15.28 11.75 -19.18
C ALA A 100 14.97 10.87 -20.40
N SER A 101 14.36 11.46 -21.43
CA SER A 101 14.19 10.86 -22.78
C SER A 101 13.36 9.55 -22.86
N GLY A 102 12.11 9.57 -22.36
CA GLY A 102 11.09 8.56 -22.69
C GLY A 102 11.26 7.18 -22.03
N ARG A 103 12.25 7.00 -21.16
CA ARG A 103 12.42 5.79 -20.34
C ARG A 103 11.54 5.82 -19.09
N PHE A 104 11.35 4.68 -18.43
CA PHE A 104 10.60 4.57 -17.18
C PHE A 104 11.54 4.56 -15.95
N GLY A 105 11.72 5.73 -15.33
CA GLY A 105 12.67 5.95 -14.24
C GLY A 105 12.14 5.65 -12.84
N SER A 106 13.00 5.87 -11.85
CA SER A 106 12.69 5.57 -10.44
C SER A 106 11.46 6.33 -9.92
N PHE A 107 11.35 7.62 -10.26
CA PHE A 107 10.22 8.44 -9.82
C PHE A 107 8.98 8.27 -10.70
N ASP A 108 9.14 7.83 -11.94
CA ASP A 108 8.02 7.40 -12.80
C ASP A 108 7.34 6.15 -12.20
N LEU A 109 8.14 5.18 -11.71
CA LEU A 109 7.60 4.04 -10.96
C LEU A 109 6.85 4.50 -9.70
N LEU A 110 7.41 5.41 -8.91
CA LEU A 110 6.78 5.90 -7.68
C LEU A 110 5.40 6.51 -7.97
N GLU A 111 5.29 7.41 -8.95
CA GLU A 111 4.01 7.97 -9.35
C GLU A 111 3.04 6.91 -9.84
N SER A 112 3.51 5.95 -10.64
CA SER A 112 2.67 4.84 -11.14
C SER A 112 2.12 3.94 -10.02
N LEU A 113 2.83 3.88 -8.88
CA LEU A 113 2.39 3.20 -7.64
C LEU A 113 1.45 4.08 -6.77
N GLY A 114 1.17 5.31 -7.21
CA GLY A 114 0.36 6.30 -6.51
C GLY A 114 1.10 7.00 -5.37
N VAL A 115 2.42 7.04 -5.41
CA VAL A 115 3.22 7.79 -4.43
C VAL A 115 3.26 9.26 -4.83
N ASP A 116 2.85 10.13 -3.91
CA ASP A 116 3.03 11.58 -4.06
C ASP A 116 4.52 11.95 -3.94
N ILE A 117 5.11 12.34 -5.08
CA ILE A 117 6.50 12.81 -5.19
C ILE A 117 6.64 14.33 -5.03
N GLY A 118 5.52 15.05 -4.93
CA GLY A 118 5.44 16.51 -4.78
C GLY A 118 5.48 17.00 -3.34
N LYS A 119 5.65 16.10 -2.36
CA LYS A 119 5.70 16.42 -0.92
C LYS A 119 6.67 17.56 -0.61
N SER A 120 6.20 18.50 0.20
CA SER A 120 7.01 19.58 0.75
C SER A 120 8.13 19.06 1.68
N PRO A 121 9.18 19.86 1.94
CA PRO A 121 10.23 19.50 2.89
C PRO A 121 9.73 19.01 4.27
N ASP A 122 8.68 19.63 4.80
CA ASP A 122 8.12 19.26 6.10
C ASP A 122 7.31 17.97 6.05
N GLU A 123 6.56 17.73 4.98
CA GLU A 123 5.87 16.45 4.76
C GLU A 123 6.86 15.30 4.60
N LEU A 124 7.98 15.51 3.89
CA LEU A 124 9.05 14.54 3.78
C LEU A 124 9.67 14.22 5.14
N LYS A 125 9.97 15.22 5.97
CA LYS A 125 10.48 15.02 7.34
C LYS A 125 9.48 14.26 8.22
N LYS A 126 8.19 14.62 8.18
CA LYS A 126 7.12 13.93 8.92
C LYS A 126 6.98 12.48 8.46
N SER A 127 6.96 12.24 7.16
CA SER A 127 6.86 10.92 6.55
C SER A 127 8.06 10.05 6.92
N TYR A 128 9.27 10.59 6.87
CA TYR A 128 10.50 9.90 7.28
C TYR A 128 10.49 9.55 8.78
N LYS A 129 10.09 10.48 9.65
CA LYS A 129 9.99 10.22 11.09
C LYS A 129 9.00 9.11 11.41
N LYS A 130 7.87 9.06 10.69
CA LYS A 130 6.80 8.06 10.88
C LYS A 130 7.16 6.69 10.31
N THR A 131 7.71 6.64 9.11
CA THR A 131 7.82 5.38 8.32
C THR A 131 9.24 4.86 8.18
N GLY A 132 10.24 5.69 8.47
CA GLY A 132 11.65 5.43 8.14
C GLY A 132 11.95 5.53 6.65
N LEU A 133 11.05 6.11 5.84
CA LEU A 133 11.20 6.21 4.38
C LEU A 133 10.91 7.65 3.91
N ALA A 134 11.70 8.13 2.97
CA ALA A 134 11.43 9.34 2.19
C ALA A 134 11.96 9.20 0.76
N PHE A 135 11.15 9.60 -0.21
CA PHE A 135 11.55 9.78 -1.60
C PHE A 135 11.67 11.26 -1.90
N ILE A 136 12.87 11.71 -2.25
CA ILE A 136 13.22 13.11 -2.40
C ILE A 136 13.42 13.40 -3.89
N PHE A 137 12.49 14.15 -4.47
CA PHE A 137 12.48 14.45 -5.90
C PHE A 137 13.48 15.56 -6.25
N ALA A 138 14.55 15.22 -6.99
CA ALA A 138 15.70 16.09 -7.21
C ALA A 138 15.34 17.47 -7.80
N ARG A 139 14.38 17.52 -8.74
CA ARG A 139 13.99 18.77 -9.42
C ARG A 139 13.42 19.81 -8.45
N SER A 140 12.79 19.38 -7.35
CA SER A 140 12.23 20.27 -6.32
C SER A 140 13.29 20.91 -5.42
N PHE A 141 14.50 20.33 -5.37
CA PHE A 141 15.55 20.74 -4.44
C PHE A 141 16.74 21.45 -5.09
N HIS A 142 16.96 21.27 -6.39
CA HIS A 142 18.15 21.77 -7.09
C HIS A 142 17.81 22.74 -8.23
N PRO A 143 17.22 23.93 -7.94
CA PRO A 143 16.84 24.89 -8.98
C PRO A 143 18.05 25.37 -9.79
N ALA A 144 19.25 25.41 -9.20
CA ALA A 144 20.49 25.76 -9.87
C ALA A 144 20.83 24.86 -11.08
N MET A 145 20.34 23.62 -11.12
CA MET A 145 20.61 22.69 -12.22
C MET A 145 20.06 23.18 -13.57
N LYS A 146 19.01 24.02 -13.56
CA LYS A 146 18.38 24.51 -14.80
C LYS A 146 19.32 25.39 -15.63
N PHE A 147 20.22 26.12 -14.97
CA PHE A 147 21.14 27.05 -15.63
C PHE A 147 22.21 26.36 -16.47
N PHE A 148 22.41 25.05 -16.28
CA PHE A 148 23.37 24.25 -17.03
C PHE A 148 22.68 23.33 -18.05
N ALA A 149 21.34 23.32 -18.12
CA ALA A 149 20.61 22.34 -18.93
C ALA A 149 20.88 22.51 -20.43
N GLU A 150 20.84 23.75 -20.92
CA GLU A 150 21.08 24.07 -22.33
C GLU A 150 22.53 23.79 -22.74
N ALA A 151 23.52 24.27 -21.97
CA ALA A 151 24.92 24.02 -22.25
C ALA A 151 25.26 22.51 -22.25
N ARG A 152 24.66 21.73 -21.33
CA ARG A 152 24.82 20.27 -21.32
C ARG A 152 24.22 19.60 -22.55
N ALA A 153 23.08 20.10 -23.03
CA ALA A 153 22.46 19.60 -24.27
C ALA A 153 23.34 19.92 -25.49
N LEU A 154 23.88 21.14 -25.58
CA LEU A 154 24.80 21.56 -26.65
C LEU A 154 26.12 20.77 -26.63
N PHE A 155 26.69 20.52 -25.44
CA PHE A 155 27.95 19.77 -25.32
C PHE A 155 27.79 18.28 -25.68
N GLY A 156 26.63 17.67 -25.38
CA GLY A 156 26.27 16.34 -25.86
C GLY A 156 27.08 15.15 -25.32
N LYS A 157 28.09 15.37 -24.47
CA LYS A 157 28.92 14.32 -23.86
C LYS A 157 28.76 14.27 -22.33
N PRO A 158 29.04 13.12 -21.67
CA PRO A 158 29.03 13.03 -20.21
C PRO A 158 30.05 13.97 -19.55
N THR A 159 29.62 14.67 -18.51
CA THR A 159 30.44 15.62 -17.74
C THR A 159 30.34 15.31 -16.25
N ILE A 160 31.00 16.12 -15.42
CA ILE A 160 30.87 16.10 -13.97
C ILE A 160 29.41 16.06 -13.47
N PHE A 161 28.47 16.66 -14.21
CA PHE A 161 27.05 16.66 -13.85
C PHE A 161 26.40 15.27 -13.88
N ASN A 162 26.98 14.30 -14.60
CA ASN A 162 26.47 12.93 -14.65
C ASN A 162 26.73 12.14 -13.36
N ILE A 163 27.75 12.53 -12.58
CA ILE A 163 28.10 11.88 -11.31
C ILE A 163 27.69 12.69 -10.07
N LEU A 164 27.23 13.93 -10.25
CA LEU A 164 26.78 14.79 -9.16
C LEU A 164 25.53 14.25 -8.45
N GLY A 165 24.56 13.72 -9.19
CA GLY A 165 23.23 13.38 -8.67
C GLY A 165 23.23 12.61 -7.33
N PRO A 166 23.95 11.47 -7.23
CA PRO A 166 24.09 10.72 -5.98
C PRO A 166 24.69 11.50 -4.81
N LEU A 167 25.47 12.55 -5.05
CA LEU A 167 26.19 13.31 -4.02
C LEU A 167 25.40 14.53 -3.51
N LEU A 168 24.27 14.86 -4.15
CA LEU A 168 23.50 16.06 -3.86
C LEU A 168 22.27 15.84 -2.95
N ASN A 169 22.10 14.65 -2.39
CA ASN A 169 20.90 14.32 -1.61
C ASN A 169 20.62 15.33 -0.46
N PRO A 170 19.46 16.02 -0.47
CA PRO A 170 19.06 17.00 0.56
C PRO A 170 18.98 16.47 1.99
N ALA A 171 18.84 15.16 2.16
CA ALA A 171 18.87 14.50 3.46
C ALA A 171 20.26 14.47 4.10
N ASN A 172 21.32 14.78 3.33
CA ASN A 172 22.72 14.67 3.72
C ASN A 172 23.07 13.33 4.39
N PRO A 173 22.75 12.19 3.73
CA PRO A 173 23.01 10.87 4.28
C PRO A 173 24.51 10.67 4.52
N LYS A 174 24.86 10.09 5.68
CA LYS A 174 26.24 9.69 6.00
C LYS A 174 26.57 8.29 5.46
N ILE A 175 25.54 7.54 5.06
CA ILE A 175 25.65 6.21 4.49
C ILE A 175 25.00 6.22 3.10
N GLN A 176 25.75 5.83 2.06
CA GLN A 176 25.25 5.86 0.68
C GLN A 176 25.62 4.59 -0.08
N ILE A 177 24.66 4.08 -0.85
CA ILE A 177 24.84 2.97 -1.79
C ILE A 177 24.65 3.56 -3.17
N ILE A 178 25.72 3.56 -3.96
CA ILE A 178 25.79 4.27 -5.24
C ILE A 178 26.14 3.26 -6.34
N GLY A 179 25.22 3.07 -7.27
CA GLY A 179 25.49 2.37 -8.51
C GLY A 179 26.16 3.26 -9.54
N THR A 180 27.11 2.72 -10.31
CA THR A 180 27.58 3.37 -11.55
C THR A 180 27.76 2.37 -12.68
N SER A 181 27.45 2.79 -13.90
CA SER A 181 27.64 1.97 -15.11
C SER A 181 29.11 1.94 -15.57
N PHE A 182 29.96 2.83 -15.03
CA PHE A 182 31.29 3.12 -15.54
C PHE A 182 32.37 2.77 -14.51
N LEU A 183 33.29 1.89 -14.89
CA LEU A 183 34.36 1.40 -14.00
C LEU A 183 35.28 2.53 -13.52
N SER A 184 35.60 3.49 -14.40
CA SER A 184 36.44 4.66 -14.11
C SER A 184 35.87 5.54 -13.00
N GLN A 185 34.53 5.60 -12.87
CA GLN A 185 33.86 6.46 -11.90
C GLN A 185 33.86 5.88 -10.48
N MET A 186 34.05 4.56 -10.32
CA MET A 186 33.91 3.93 -9.01
C MET A 186 34.90 4.47 -7.97
N LYS A 187 36.18 4.56 -8.35
CA LYS A 187 37.23 5.11 -7.47
C LYS A 187 37.00 6.60 -7.23
N LEU A 188 36.65 7.36 -8.28
CA LEU A 188 36.37 8.79 -8.19
C LEU A 188 35.27 9.09 -7.17
N ILE A 189 34.13 8.40 -7.25
CA ILE A 189 33.00 8.57 -6.32
C ILE A 189 33.44 8.25 -4.88
N ALA A 190 34.11 7.12 -4.67
CA ALA A 190 34.54 6.71 -3.33
C ALA A 190 35.53 7.70 -2.69
N GLU A 191 36.51 8.18 -3.46
CA GLU A 191 37.48 9.18 -3.01
C GLU A 191 36.81 10.53 -2.73
N THR A 192 35.90 10.99 -3.59
CA THR A 192 35.12 12.21 -3.32
C THR A 192 34.31 12.07 -2.02
N CYS A 193 33.64 10.93 -1.82
CA CYS A 193 32.92 10.67 -0.58
C CYS A 193 33.83 10.66 0.66
N ARG A 194 35.08 10.21 0.54
CA ARG A 194 36.09 10.26 1.61
C ARG A 194 36.43 11.71 1.96
N ILE A 195 36.69 12.57 0.97
CA ILE A 195 36.99 14.00 1.18
C ILE A 195 35.76 14.76 1.72
N LEU A 196 34.56 14.37 1.29
CA LEU A 196 33.27 14.86 1.83
C LEU A 196 32.96 14.32 3.24
N LYS A 197 33.85 13.51 3.84
CA LYS A 197 33.72 12.93 5.18
C LYS A 197 32.42 12.13 5.36
N LYS A 198 32.04 11.35 4.34
CA LYS A 198 30.97 10.35 4.45
C LYS A 198 31.45 9.18 5.33
N LYS A 199 30.54 8.59 6.12
CA LYS A 199 30.90 7.55 7.10
C LYS A 199 31.08 6.20 6.40
N LYS A 200 30.11 5.80 5.59
CA LYS A 200 30.09 4.52 4.88
C LYS A 200 29.55 4.72 3.47
N VAL A 201 30.29 4.35 2.44
CA VAL A 201 29.81 4.38 1.05
C VAL A 201 30.12 3.07 0.37
N LEU A 202 29.16 2.52 -0.36
CA LEU A 202 29.36 1.35 -1.21
C LEU A 202 29.10 1.79 -2.65
N VAL A 203 30.10 1.64 -3.52
CA VAL A 203 29.96 1.90 -4.95
C VAL A 203 29.96 0.57 -5.69
N ALA A 204 28.92 0.29 -6.48
CA ALA A 204 28.75 -0.99 -7.17
C ALA A 204 28.61 -0.82 -8.68
N ARG A 205 29.13 -1.81 -9.42
CA ARG A 205 28.99 -1.93 -10.88
C ARG A 205 28.95 -3.41 -11.27
N GLY A 206 27.90 -3.82 -11.97
CA GLY A 206 27.83 -5.14 -12.59
C GLY A 206 28.77 -5.26 -13.79
N SER A 207 29.30 -6.46 -14.04
CA SER A 207 30.16 -6.76 -15.20
C SER A 207 29.45 -6.53 -16.54
N ASP A 208 28.12 -6.63 -16.55
CA ASP A 208 27.24 -6.30 -17.68
C ASP A 208 27.01 -4.80 -17.88
N GLY A 209 27.60 -3.95 -17.03
CA GLY A 209 27.43 -2.50 -17.08
C GLY A 209 26.20 -1.98 -16.32
N LEU A 210 25.50 -2.83 -15.57
CA LEU A 210 24.47 -2.38 -14.64
C LEU A 210 25.06 -1.50 -13.53
N ASP A 211 24.35 -0.43 -13.18
CA ASP A 211 24.67 0.44 -12.04
C ASP A 211 24.08 -0.11 -10.74
N GLU A 212 24.31 -1.40 -10.48
CA GLU A 212 23.78 -2.15 -9.34
C GLU A 212 24.52 -3.51 -9.23
N VAL A 213 24.22 -4.28 -8.19
CA VAL A 213 24.65 -5.69 -8.14
C VAL A 213 23.90 -6.47 -9.20
N THR A 214 24.61 -7.24 -10.03
CA THR A 214 24.03 -8.01 -11.14
C THR A 214 23.88 -9.50 -10.83
N LEU A 215 22.98 -10.16 -11.56
CA LEU A 215 22.83 -11.61 -11.63
C LEU A 215 23.56 -12.26 -12.82
N THR A 216 24.08 -11.46 -13.76
CA THR A 216 24.63 -12.00 -15.02
C THR A 216 26.10 -12.39 -14.92
N GLY A 217 26.78 -11.94 -13.86
CA GLY A 217 28.20 -12.16 -13.65
C GLY A 217 28.68 -11.48 -12.37
N SER A 218 29.98 -11.16 -12.31
CA SER A 218 30.56 -10.50 -11.14
C SER A 218 30.13 -9.03 -11.01
N THR A 219 30.08 -8.54 -9.78
CA THR A 219 29.91 -7.11 -9.48
C THR A 219 31.18 -6.59 -8.82
N ASP A 220 31.76 -5.54 -9.39
CA ASP A 220 32.85 -4.77 -8.78
C ASP A 220 32.31 -3.90 -7.65
N ILE A 221 32.99 -3.89 -6.51
CA ILE A 221 32.64 -3.07 -5.35
C ILE A 221 33.83 -2.22 -4.91
N VAL A 222 33.56 -0.93 -4.66
CA VAL A 222 34.45 -0.03 -3.92
C VAL A 222 33.75 0.39 -2.64
N GLU A 223 34.24 -0.07 -1.51
CA GLU A 223 33.72 0.22 -0.18
C GLU A 223 34.57 1.30 0.51
N LEU A 224 33.95 2.39 0.92
CA LEU A 224 34.48 3.35 1.88
C LEU A 224 33.86 3.08 3.25
N ASN A 225 34.69 2.89 4.28
CA ASN A 225 34.24 2.71 5.65
C ASN A 225 35.18 3.45 6.61
N ASN A 226 34.67 4.51 7.26
CA ASN A 226 35.40 5.38 8.18
C ASN A 226 36.76 5.83 7.62
N GLY A 227 36.77 6.33 6.39
CA GLY A 227 37.97 6.86 5.73
C GLY A 227 38.86 5.83 5.03
N LYS A 228 38.64 4.52 5.24
CA LYS A 228 39.37 3.45 4.55
C LYS A 228 38.61 2.99 3.32
N ILE A 229 39.31 2.84 2.19
CA ILE A 229 38.74 2.35 0.95
C ILE A 229 39.24 0.92 0.69
N LYS A 230 38.32 0.00 0.41
CA LYS A 230 38.58 -1.39 0.02
C LYS A 230 37.93 -1.68 -1.32
N LYS A 231 38.58 -2.49 -2.15
CA LYS A 231 37.99 -3.03 -3.38
C LYS A 231 37.84 -4.54 -3.26
N TYR A 232 36.75 -5.06 -3.79
CA TYR A 232 36.50 -6.50 -3.90
C TYR A 232 35.41 -6.75 -4.93
N THR A 233 35.21 -8.02 -5.30
CA THR A 233 34.14 -8.46 -6.20
C THR A 233 33.18 -9.37 -5.45
N VAL A 234 31.94 -9.43 -5.92
CA VAL A 234 30.94 -10.42 -5.50
C VAL A 234 30.31 -11.05 -6.74
N SER A 235 29.85 -12.29 -6.59
CA SER A 235 29.18 -13.08 -7.62
C SER A 235 27.78 -13.50 -7.15
N PRO A 236 26.84 -13.86 -8.04
CA PRO A 236 25.51 -14.35 -7.66
C PRO A 236 25.56 -15.52 -6.67
N GLU A 237 26.56 -16.39 -6.82
CA GLU A 237 26.79 -17.57 -5.99
C GLU A 237 27.09 -17.23 -4.53
N ASP A 238 27.72 -16.08 -4.27
CA ASP A 238 27.98 -15.59 -2.92
C ASP A 238 26.67 -15.32 -2.15
N PHE A 239 25.60 -14.97 -2.86
CA PHE A 239 24.25 -14.80 -2.32
C PHE A 239 23.46 -16.12 -2.24
N GLY A 240 24.02 -17.22 -2.74
CA GLY A 240 23.34 -18.52 -2.88
C GLY A 240 22.36 -18.57 -4.05
N VAL A 241 22.56 -17.73 -5.07
CA VAL A 241 21.72 -17.64 -6.26
C VAL A 241 22.53 -18.04 -7.49
N ARG A 242 21.90 -18.67 -8.48
CA ARG A 242 22.57 -19.01 -9.75
C ARG A 242 22.61 -17.80 -10.68
N PRO A 243 23.65 -17.65 -11.52
CA PRO A 243 23.68 -16.59 -12.52
C PRO A 243 22.53 -16.76 -13.53
N CYS A 244 22.20 -15.69 -14.24
CA CYS A 244 21.14 -15.67 -15.26
C CYS A 244 21.60 -14.94 -16.52
N LYS A 245 20.88 -15.12 -17.62
CA LYS A 245 21.06 -14.27 -18.80
C LYS A 245 20.38 -12.91 -18.58
N PHE A 246 20.84 -11.87 -19.27
CA PHE A 246 20.29 -10.52 -19.10
C PHE A 246 18.80 -10.46 -19.48
N GLU A 247 18.37 -11.25 -20.48
CA GLU A 247 16.99 -11.32 -20.94
C GLU A 247 16.01 -11.77 -19.84
N GLU A 248 16.47 -12.55 -18.85
CA GLU A 248 15.65 -13.01 -17.72
C GLU A 248 15.33 -11.89 -16.71
N ILE A 249 16.11 -10.81 -16.73
CA ILE A 249 16.00 -9.65 -15.84
C ILE A 249 15.75 -8.33 -16.59
N GLN A 250 15.49 -8.43 -17.90
CA GLN A 250 15.24 -7.27 -18.74
C GLN A 250 13.91 -6.60 -18.38
N GLY A 251 13.95 -5.27 -18.25
CA GLY A 251 12.78 -4.45 -18.02
C GLY A 251 11.77 -4.47 -19.18
N GLY A 252 10.58 -3.95 -18.92
CA GLY A 252 9.52 -3.76 -19.90
C GLY A 252 9.21 -2.28 -20.16
N ASP A 253 7.98 -2.04 -20.61
CA ASP A 253 7.36 -0.72 -20.53
C ASP A 253 7.02 -0.35 -19.07
N GLY A 254 6.44 0.84 -18.88
CA GLY A 254 6.09 1.34 -17.56
C GLY A 254 5.08 0.46 -16.81
N GLU A 255 4.06 -0.09 -17.49
CA GLU A 255 3.04 -0.91 -16.82
C GLU A 255 3.60 -2.28 -16.45
N LYS A 256 4.41 -2.90 -17.32
CA LYS A 256 5.11 -4.16 -17.01
C LYS A 256 6.08 -3.96 -15.85
N ASN A 257 6.86 -2.88 -15.82
CA ASN A 257 7.77 -2.59 -14.71
C ASN A 257 7.03 -2.33 -13.39
N LYS A 258 5.91 -1.61 -13.43
CA LYS A 258 5.02 -1.40 -12.27
C LYS A 258 4.45 -2.71 -11.76
N GLN A 259 3.96 -3.58 -12.64
CA GLN A 259 3.41 -4.87 -12.24
C GLN A 259 4.48 -5.77 -11.60
N ILE A 260 5.67 -5.85 -12.21
CA ILE A 260 6.82 -6.56 -11.63
C ILE A 260 7.16 -6.00 -10.23
N ALA A 261 7.21 -4.67 -10.09
CA ALA A 261 7.45 -4.04 -8.79
C ALA A 261 6.40 -4.42 -7.74
N LEU A 262 5.11 -4.38 -8.09
CA LEU A 262 4.02 -4.78 -7.19
C LEU A 262 4.14 -6.26 -6.78
N ASP A 263 4.45 -7.16 -7.71
CA ASP A 263 4.59 -8.58 -7.42
C ASP A 263 5.79 -8.88 -6.53
N ILE A 264 6.90 -8.15 -6.70
CA ILE A 264 8.08 -8.26 -5.82
C ILE A 264 7.72 -7.72 -4.43
N LEU A 265 7.07 -6.55 -4.33
CA LEU A 265 6.68 -5.96 -3.05
C LEU A 265 5.66 -6.82 -2.28
N LYS A 266 4.76 -7.51 -2.98
CA LYS A 266 3.84 -8.52 -2.41
C LYS A 266 4.56 -9.80 -1.96
N GLY A 267 5.77 -10.06 -2.47
CA GLY A 267 6.45 -11.34 -2.32
C GLY A 267 5.72 -12.47 -3.06
N THR A 268 5.15 -12.19 -4.23
CA THR A 268 4.51 -13.17 -5.11
C THR A 268 5.24 -13.34 -6.44
N CYS A 269 6.25 -12.50 -6.72
CA CYS A 269 7.06 -12.60 -7.93
C CYS A 269 7.92 -13.87 -7.92
N SER A 270 7.75 -14.71 -8.94
CA SER A 270 8.54 -15.92 -9.17
C SER A 270 9.67 -15.74 -10.21
N SER A 271 9.76 -14.56 -10.84
CA SER A 271 10.76 -14.28 -11.87
C SER A 271 12.13 -13.87 -11.31
N ARG A 272 13.17 -13.93 -12.14
CA ARG A 272 14.56 -13.54 -11.78
C ARG A 272 14.71 -12.06 -11.40
N HIS A 273 13.76 -11.21 -11.80
CA HIS A 273 13.70 -9.81 -11.36
C HIS A 273 13.67 -9.68 -9.82
N ALA A 274 12.98 -10.61 -9.14
CA ALA A 274 12.93 -10.62 -7.68
C ALA A 274 14.32 -10.89 -7.08
N ASP A 275 15.05 -11.86 -7.64
CA ASP A 275 16.42 -12.18 -7.22
C ASP A 275 17.35 -10.97 -7.35
N LEU A 276 17.25 -10.20 -8.44
CA LEU A 276 18.05 -8.99 -8.66
C LEU A 276 17.83 -7.96 -7.55
N VAL A 277 16.58 -7.77 -7.13
CA VAL A 277 16.25 -6.89 -5.99
C VAL A 277 16.81 -7.46 -4.69
N TYR A 278 16.66 -8.75 -4.44
CA TYR A 278 17.06 -9.38 -3.18
C TYR A 278 18.58 -9.41 -2.98
N ILE A 279 19.39 -9.63 -4.02
CA ILE A 279 20.86 -9.57 -3.90
C ILE A 279 21.34 -8.13 -3.60
N ASN A 280 20.70 -7.12 -4.18
CA ASN A 280 21.00 -5.72 -3.87
C ASN A 280 20.64 -5.41 -2.41
N CYS A 281 19.46 -5.85 -1.93
CA CYS A 281 19.10 -5.75 -0.52
C CYS A 281 20.10 -6.49 0.38
N ALA A 282 20.50 -7.71 0.03
CA ALA A 282 21.40 -8.55 0.80
C ALA A 282 22.78 -7.91 0.98
N LEU A 283 23.36 -7.36 -0.10
CA LEU A 283 24.64 -6.65 -0.03
C LEU A 283 24.54 -5.43 0.89
N ILE A 284 23.44 -4.67 0.79
CA ILE A 284 23.21 -3.50 1.63
C ILE A 284 23.07 -3.92 3.10
N LEU A 285 22.28 -4.95 3.41
CA LEU A 285 22.12 -5.46 4.77
C LEU A 285 23.46 -5.92 5.36
N LYS A 286 24.26 -6.68 4.59
CA LYS A 286 25.58 -7.13 5.02
C LYS A 286 26.53 -5.95 5.23
N PHE A 287 26.55 -5.00 4.30
CA PHE A 287 27.35 -3.79 4.41
C PHE A 287 26.97 -2.97 5.63
N LEU A 288 25.69 -2.90 5.99
CA LEU A 288 25.20 -2.22 7.20
C LEU A 288 25.42 -3.01 8.50
N GLY A 289 25.95 -4.23 8.43
CA GLY A 289 26.16 -5.10 9.60
C GLY A 289 24.86 -5.64 10.19
N LYS A 290 23.83 -5.84 9.35
CA LYS A 290 22.50 -6.33 9.76
C LYS A 290 22.35 -7.85 9.64
N VAL A 291 23.26 -8.49 8.92
CA VAL A 291 23.31 -9.94 8.69
C VAL A 291 24.78 -10.40 8.71
N ASN A 292 24.99 -11.68 8.98
CA ASN A 292 26.32 -12.27 9.10
C ASN A 292 26.94 -12.61 7.74
N ASP A 293 26.12 -12.93 6.74
CA ASP A 293 26.57 -13.21 5.38
C ASP A 293 25.53 -12.79 4.32
N LEU A 294 25.90 -12.92 3.04
CA LEU A 294 25.06 -12.51 1.91
C LEU A 294 23.88 -13.46 1.68
N LYS A 295 23.99 -14.74 2.04
CA LYS A 295 22.92 -15.74 1.90
C LYS A 295 21.79 -15.48 2.89
N GLU A 296 22.15 -15.16 4.14
CA GLU A 296 21.23 -14.69 5.17
C GLU A 296 20.51 -13.42 4.72
N GLY A 297 21.26 -12.44 4.20
CA GLY A 297 20.71 -11.21 3.63
C GLY A 297 19.70 -11.45 2.50
N TYR A 298 20.01 -12.36 1.58
CA TYR A 298 19.12 -12.72 0.48
C TYR A 298 17.84 -13.38 0.98
N ARG A 299 17.94 -14.36 1.89
CA ARG A 299 16.75 -15.02 2.49
C ARG A 299 15.86 -14.02 3.23
N LEU A 300 16.46 -13.11 3.99
CA LEU A 300 15.73 -12.08 4.72
C LEU A 300 14.98 -11.14 3.77
N ALA A 301 15.65 -10.64 2.72
CA ALA A 301 15.03 -9.79 1.70
C ALA A 301 13.89 -10.52 0.97
N LYS A 302 14.11 -11.78 0.58
CA LYS A 302 13.11 -12.62 -0.10
C LYS A 302 11.85 -12.86 0.73
N ASN A 303 12.00 -13.01 2.04
CA ASN A 303 10.88 -13.25 2.96
C ASN A 303 10.19 -11.96 3.44
N THR A 304 10.57 -10.79 2.93
CA THR A 304 10.02 -9.49 3.34
C THR A 304 8.95 -8.99 2.37
N CYS A 305 7.78 -8.61 2.90
CA CYS A 305 6.72 -7.96 2.13
C CYS A 305 6.90 -6.43 2.13
N GLY A 306 7.47 -5.88 1.05
CA GLY A 306 7.63 -4.42 0.89
C GLY A 306 6.32 -3.66 0.66
N LEU A 307 5.21 -4.35 0.34
CA LEU A 307 3.92 -3.71 0.07
C LEU A 307 3.38 -2.97 1.30
N LYS A 308 3.64 -3.49 2.50
CA LYS A 308 3.22 -2.85 3.76
C LYS A 308 3.87 -1.48 3.91
N LYS A 309 5.15 -1.37 3.58
CA LYS A 309 5.87 -0.09 3.62
C LYS A 309 5.33 0.90 2.58
N LEU A 310 5.03 0.44 1.37
CA LEU A 310 4.39 1.28 0.35
C LEU A 310 3.04 1.82 0.86
N ALA A 311 2.24 0.96 1.47
CA ALA A 311 0.95 1.31 2.02
C ALA A 311 1.04 2.30 3.19
N ASP A 312 2.00 2.10 4.10
CA ASP A 312 2.31 3.04 5.18
C ASP A 312 2.75 4.40 4.64
N TYR A 313 3.59 4.42 3.61
CA TYR A 313 4.10 5.64 3.01
C TYR A 313 3.01 6.45 2.30
N LYS A 314 2.08 5.78 1.63
CA LYS A 314 0.92 6.39 0.99
C LYS A 314 -0.19 6.77 1.98
N ASN A 315 -0.12 6.32 3.24
CA ASN A 315 -1.27 6.26 4.14
C ASN A 315 -2.47 5.55 3.48
N ASP A 316 -2.21 4.56 2.63
CA ASP A 316 -3.19 3.85 1.82
C ASP A 316 -3.65 2.60 2.56
N ILE A 317 -4.81 2.70 3.22
CA ILE A 317 -5.34 1.63 4.07
C ILE A 317 -5.70 0.37 3.27
N LEU A 318 -6.06 0.49 1.99
CA LEU A 318 -6.37 -0.65 1.11
C LEU A 318 -5.11 -1.46 0.82
N LEU A 319 -4.03 -0.78 0.47
CA LEU A 319 -2.74 -1.43 0.30
C LEU A 319 -2.22 -2.03 1.62
N LYS A 320 -2.53 -1.45 2.79
CA LYS A 320 -2.09 -2.00 4.08
C LYS A 320 -2.75 -3.35 4.33
N ILE A 321 -4.06 -3.40 4.10
CA ILE A 321 -4.82 -4.62 4.31
C ILE A 321 -4.50 -5.67 3.23
N SER A 322 -4.22 -5.26 1.98
CA SER A 322 -3.72 -6.16 0.93
C SER A 322 -2.29 -6.66 1.18
N ALA A 323 -1.45 -5.86 1.86
CA ALA A 323 -0.09 -6.23 2.24
C ALA A 323 -0.02 -7.22 3.40
N ASP A 324 -1.02 -7.19 4.29
CA ASP A 324 -1.22 -8.23 5.27
C ASP A 324 -1.74 -9.49 4.57
N LYS A 325 -0.80 -10.35 4.16
CA LYS A 325 -1.01 -11.69 3.58
C LYS A 325 -1.87 -12.66 4.44
N PHE A 326 -2.51 -12.19 5.52
CA PHE A 326 -3.12 -13.02 6.54
C PHE A 326 -4.39 -12.43 7.17
N LEU A 327 -5.24 -11.72 6.40
CA LEU A 327 -6.63 -11.61 6.87
C LEU A 327 -7.20 -13.02 6.97
N LYS A 328 -7.47 -13.45 8.21
CA LYS A 328 -8.09 -14.75 8.48
C LYS A 328 -9.43 -14.77 7.74
N ARG A 329 -9.55 -15.71 6.79
CA ARG A 329 -10.82 -15.97 6.11
C ARG A 329 -11.92 -16.27 7.13
N SER A 330 -13.16 -15.98 6.75
CA SER A 330 -14.31 -16.37 7.57
C SER A 330 -14.29 -17.86 7.86
N ASP A 331 -14.60 -18.19 9.12
CA ASP A 331 -14.69 -19.54 9.65
C ASP A 331 -16.13 -19.93 10.03
N ARG A 332 -17.12 -19.05 9.75
CA ARG A 332 -18.54 -19.32 9.99
C ARG A 332 -19.34 -19.08 8.73
N ASP A 333 -20.18 -20.05 8.38
CA ASP A 333 -20.96 -20.05 7.16
C ASP A 333 -22.30 -19.33 7.37
N PHE A 334 -22.35 -18.06 6.93
CA PHE A 334 -23.56 -17.25 7.05
C PHE A 334 -24.68 -17.72 6.11
N TYR A 335 -24.37 -18.23 4.92
CA TYR A 335 -25.39 -18.69 3.97
C TYR A 335 -26.14 -19.92 4.52
N ASN A 336 -25.39 -20.94 4.98
CA ASN A 336 -25.99 -22.16 5.52
C ASN A 336 -26.72 -21.92 6.85
N ALA A 337 -26.29 -20.94 7.66
CA ALA A 337 -27.00 -20.56 8.88
C ALA A 337 -28.41 -20.00 8.61
N LEU A 338 -28.62 -19.34 7.46
CA LEU A 338 -29.92 -18.79 7.08
C LEU A 338 -30.80 -19.74 6.30
N LYS A 339 -30.22 -20.77 5.67
CA LYS A 339 -30.95 -21.73 4.86
C LYS A 339 -32.01 -22.43 5.71
N LYS A 340 -33.28 -22.19 5.37
CA LYS A 340 -34.43 -22.74 6.07
C LYS A 340 -34.33 -24.27 6.14
N SER A 341 -34.31 -24.83 7.35
CA SER A 341 -34.40 -26.28 7.56
C SER A 341 -35.81 -26.79 7.16
N LYS A 342 -36.03 -28.11 7.08
CA LYS A 342 -37.35 -28.69 6.77
C LYS A 342 -38.47 -28.28 7.77
N ASN A 343 -38.14 -27.57 8.85
CA ASN A 343 -39.10 -27.00 9.80
C ASN A 343 -39.72 -25.69 9.29
N THR A 344 -41.00 -25.51 9.58
CA THR A 344 -41.92 -24.54 8.96
C THR A 344 -41.68 -23.05 9.26
N ARG A 345 -40.61 -22.67 10.00
CA ARG A 345 -40.36 -21.28 10.46
C ARG A 345 -39.13 -20.64 9.80
N PRO A 346 -39.10 -19.30 9.62
CA PRO A 346 -37.93 -18.59 9.11
C PRO A 346 -36.81 -18.54 10.16
N SER A 347 -35.56 -18.58 9.71
CA SER A 347 -34.36 -18.39 10.53
C SER A 347 -34.31 -16.97 11.13
N LEU A 348 -33.71 -16.81 12.31
CA LEU A 348 -33.63 -15.52 13.01
C LEU A 348 -32.24 -14.88 12.90
N ILE A 349 -32.18 -13.68 12.32
CA ILE A 349 -31.04 -12.77 12.41
C ILE A 349 -31.33 -11.73 13.50
N ALA A 350 -30.69 -11.86 14.65
CA ALA A 350 -30.90 -10.96 15.78
C ALA A 350 -29.93 -9.78 15.72
N GLU A 351 -30.46 -8.56 15.56
CA GLU A 351 -29.66 -7.34 15.40
C GLU A 351 -29.32 -6.71 16.76
N ILE A 352 -28.07 -6.29 16.91
CA ILE A 352 -27.54 -5.50 18.01
C ILE A 352 -27.25 -4.10 17.48
N LYS A 353 -27.98 -3.10 17.97
CA LYS A 353 -27.77 -1.68 17.66
C LYS A 353 -27.94 -0.82 18.90
N ARG A 354 -27.08 0.18 19.05
CA ARG A 354 -27.09 1.07 20.22
C ARG A 354 -28.14 2.18 20.10
N ALA A 355 -28.35 2.69 18.89
CA ALA A 355 -29.34 3.72 18.61
C ALA A 355 -30.01 3.48 17.26
N SER A 356 -31.03 4.29 16.96
CA SER A 356 -31.55 4.45 15.60
C SER A 356 -31.90 5.92 15.36
N PRO A 357 -31.89 6.40 14.11
CA PRO A 357 -32.28 7.78 13.78
C PRO A 357 -33.66 8.16 14.31
N THR A 358 -34.62 7.23 14.26
CA THR A 358 -36.02 7.50 14.61
C THR A 358 -36.33 7.34 16.09
N LYS A 359 -35.65 6.43 16.81
CA LYS A 359 -35.94 6.13 18.23
C LYS A 359 -34.85 6.59 19.20
N GLY A 360 -33.77 7.19 18.70
CA GLY A 360 -32.62 7.59 19.50
C GLY A 360 -31.89 6.40 20.14
N ILE A 361 -31.24 6.65 21.28
CA ILE A 361 -30.47 5.65 22.05
C ILE A 361 -31.42 4.64 22.71
N PHE A 362 -31.17 3.35 22.48
CA PHE A 362 -31.85 2.25 23.17
C PHE A 362 -31.20 1.96 24.53
N LEU A 363 -31.91 1.25 25.41
CA LEU A 363 -31.43 0.86 26.75
C LEU A 363 -30.99 2.05 27.63
N LYS A 364 -31.66 3.21 27.53
CA LYS A 364 -31.42 4.35 28.44
C LYS A 364 -31.55 3.90 29.90
N GLY A 365 -30.49 4.04 30.69
CA GLY A 365 -30.44 3.62 32.10
C GLY A 365 -30.07 2.16 32.35
N ARG A 366 -29.72 1.37 31.32
CA ARG A 366 -29.17 0.00 31.46
C ARG A 366 -27.82 -0.10 30.76
N LEU A 367 -26.90 -0.91 31.30
CA LEU A 367 -25.58 -1.10 30.69
C LEU A 367 -25.70 -1.82 29.34
N PHE A 368 -25.40 -1.12 28.25
CA PHE A 368 -25.32 -1.72 26.91
C PHE A 368 -24.06 -2.59 26.82
N SER A 369 -24.24 -3.91 26.87
CA SER A 369 -23.15 -4.89 26.77
C SER A 369 -23.34 -5.78 25.54
N PRO A 370 -22.72 -5.44 24.39
CA PRO A 370 -22.81 -6.23 23.16
C PRO A 370 -22.46 -7.70 23.37
N ARG A 371 -21.43 -7.98 24.18
CA ARG A 371 -21.00 -9.34 24.52
C ARG A 371 -22.09 -10.15 25.23
N LYS A 372 -22.74 -9.56 26.24
CA LYS A 372 -23.82 -10.25 27.00
C LYS A 372 -25.04 -10.48 26.13
N ILE A 373 -25.44 -9.48 25.34
CA ILE A 373 -26.57 -9.58 24.42
C ILE A 373 -26.32 -10.67 23.37
N ALA A 374 -25.12 -10.71 22.78
CA ALA A 374 -24.77 -11.72 21.79
C ALA A 374 -24.79 -13.16 22.34
N LYS A 375 -24.34 -13.36 23.58
CA LYS A 375 -24.47 -14.66 24.25
C LYS A 375 -25.93 -15.06 24.45
N ILE A 376 -26.77 -14.13 24.90
CA ILE A 376 -28.23 -14.38 25.01
C ILE A 376 -28.81 -14.76 23.64
N TYR A 377 -28.38 -14.11 22.56
CA TYR A 377 -28.85 -14.45 21.21
C TYR A 377 -28.45 -15.88 20.80
N GLU A 378 -27.17 -16.24 20.97
CA GLU A 378 -26.65 -17.57 20.63
C GLU A 378 -27.30 -18.67 21.49
N GLU A 379 -27.40 -18.47 22.81
CA GLU A 379 -27.93 -19.46 23.75
C GLU A 379 -29.43 -19.72 23.59
N ASN A 380 -30.17 -18.80 22.95
CA ASN A 380 -31.63 -18.89 22.83
C ASN A 380 -32.10 -19.08 21.38
N GLY A 381 -31.21 -19.48 20.48
CA GLY A 381 -31.58 -20.04 19.17
C GLY A 381 -31.55 -19.06 17.99
N ALA A 382 -30.93 -17.87 18.12
CA ALA A 382 -30.68 -17.05 16.94
C ALA A 382 -29.76 -17.81 15.96
N ASN A 383 -30.02 -17.68 14.65
CA ASN A 383 -29.23 -18.31 13.60
C ASN A 383 -28.04 -17.45 13.16
N ALA A 384 -28.18 -16.11 13.27
CA ALA A 384 -27.10 -15.17 13.00
C ALA A 384 -27.25 -13.91 13.87
N ILE A 385 -26.17 -13.16 14.03
CA ILE A 385 -26.18 -11.85 14.71
C ILE A 385 -25.86 -10.77 13.69
N SER A 386 -26.72 -9.75 13.59
CA SER A 386 -26.41 -8.52 12.83
C SER A 386 -25.88 -7.45 13.79
N VAL A 387 -24.79 -6.80 13.42
CA VAL A 387 -24.15 -5.75 14.23
C VAL A 387 -24.10 -4.47 13.44
N VAL A 388 -24.75 -3.42 13.97
CA VAL A 388 -24.69 -2.10 13.36
C VAL A 388 -23.39 -1.40 13.77
N THR A 389 -22.51 -1.14 12.80
CA THR A 389 -21.18 -0.55 13.02
C THR A 389 -21.10 0.94 12.71
N ASP A 390 -22.09 1.51 12.00
CA ASP A 390 -22.13 2.95 11.71
C ASP A 390 -22.11 3.78 13.00
N ASN A 391 -21.10 4.63 13.14
CA ASN A 391 -20.93 5.47 14.32
C ASN A 391 -21.82 6.72 14.28
N LYS A 392 -22.01 7.32 13.10
CA LYS A 392 -22.59 8.66 12.97
C LYS A 392 -24.06 8.67 13.39
N TYR A 393 -24.85 7.78 12.83
CA TYR A 393 -26.31 7.72 12.97
C TYR A 393 -26.75 6.68 14.00
N PHE A 394 -26.04 5.56 14.11
CA PHE A 394 -26.45 4.44 14.97
C PHE A 394 -25.63 4.30 16.26
N LYS A 395 -24.58 5.11 16.46
CA LYS A 395 -23.63 5.01 17.59
C LYS A 395 -23.01 3.60 17.71
N GLY A 396 -22.86 2.94 16.57
CA GLY A 396 -22.20 1.66 16.38
C GLY A 396 -20.67 1.76 16.47
N SER A 397 -20.03 0.60 16.40
CA SER A 397 -18.57 0.48 16.37
C SER A 397 -18.13 -0.88 15.85
N PHE A 398 -17.07 -0.90 15.04
CA PHE A 398 -16.37 -2.14 14.67
C PHE A 398 -15.81 -2.88 15.90
N GLU A 399 -15.51 -2.20 17.00
CA GLU A 399 -15.11 -2.85 18.25
C GLU A 399 -16.25 -3.70 18.85
N TYR A 400 -17.52 -3.34 18.62
CA TYR A 400 -18.64 -4.18 19.04
C TYR A 400 -18.67 -5.46 18.22
N LEU A 401 -18.43 -5.38 16.90
CA LEU A 401 -18.34 -6.54 16.02
C LEU A 401 -17.25 -7.52 16.51
N LYS A 402 -16.04 -7.02 16.78
CA LYS A 402 -14.92 -7.82 17.30
C LYS A 402 -15.21 -8.44 18.68
N ALA A 403 -15.85 -7.66 19.56
CA ALA A 403 -16.27 -8.13 20.87
C ALA A 403 -17.32 -9.24 20.79
N ILE A 404 -18.29 -9.12 19.88
CA ILE A 404 -19.33 -10.12 19.63
C ILE A 404 -18.74 -11.38 19.02
N LYS A 405 -17.95 -11.27 17.95
CA LYS A 405 -17.28 -12.40 17.29
C LYS A 405 -16.46 -13.24 18.28
N SER A 406 -15.75 -12.58 19.18
CA SER A 406 -14.96 -13.23 20.25
C SER A 406 -15.82 -13.82 21.39
N ALA A 407 -17.04 -13.34 21.60
CA ALA A 407 -17.90 -13.76 22.71
C ALA A 407 -18.79 -14.96 22.36
N THR A 408 -19.03 -15.19 21.07
CA THR A 408 -19.87 -16.29 20.55
C THR A 408 -19.02 -17.39 19.92
N LYS A 409 -19.54 -18.62 19.90
CA LYS A 409 -18.78 -19.79 19.43
C LYS A 409 -19.03 -20.09 17.95
N ASN A 410 -20.28 -20.29 17.57
CA ASN A 410 -20.66 -20.89 16.29
C ASN A 410 -21.55 -19.99 15.43
N ILE A 411 -22.24 -19.01 16.04
CA ILE A 411 -23.15 -18.14 15.31
C ILE A 411 -22.39 -17.14 14.40
N PRO A 412 -22.71 -17.06 13.09
CA PRO A 412 -22.06 -16.12 12.19
C PRO A 412 -22.52 -14.68 12.47
N VAL A 413 -21.62 -13.73 12.20
CA VAL A 413 -21.84 -12.31 12.50
C VAL A 413 -21.86 -11.47 11.21
N LEU A 414 -23.00 -10.82 10.96
CA LEU A 414 -23.21 -9.88 9.86
C LEU A 414 -22.80 -8.46 10.30
N CYS A 415 -21.93 -7.83 9.52
CA CYS A 415 -21.59 -6.41 9.66
C CYS A 415 -22.56 -5.55 8.86
N LYS A 416 -23.33 -4.71 9.55
CA LYS A 416 -24.31 -3.80 8.94
C LYS A 416 -23.82 -2.37 9.04
N ASP A 417 -23.45 -1.82 7.89
CA ASP A 417 -22.93 -0.47 7.71
C ASP A 417 -23.32 0.06 6.32
N PHE A 418 -23.03 1.33 6.02
CA PHE A 418 -23.17 1.90 4.68
C PHE A 418 -21.91 1.61 3.86
N PHE A 419 -21.84 0.43 3.24
CA PHE A 419 -20.73 0.06 2.36
C PHE A 419 -20.82 0.81 1.03
N ILE A 420 -19.89 1.74 0.81
CA ILE A 420 -19.76 2.52 -0.44
C ILE A 420 -18.39 2.34 -1.10
N HIS A 421 -17.46 1.68 -0.42
CA HIS A 421 -16.13 1.41 -0.93
C HIS A 421 -15.62 0.04 -0.47
N GLU A 422 -14.90 -0.66 -1.36
CA GLU A 422 -14.31 -1.99 -1.13
C GLU A 422 -13.49 -2.10 0.17
N TYR A 423 -12.82 -1.00 0.62
CA TYR A 423 -12.02 -1.01 1.86
C TYR A 423 -12.84 -1.43 3.09
N GLN A 424 -14.13 -1.10 3.09
CA GLN A 424 -15.01 -1.40 4.22
C GLN A 424 -15.20 -2.91 4.38
N ILE A 425 -15.14 -3.68 3.28
CA ILE A 425 -15.26 -5.14 3.27
C ILE A 425 -14.06 -5.77 4.00
N TYR A 426 -12.86 -5.33 3.65
CA TYR A 426 -11.63 -5.76 4.31
C TYR A 426 -11.61 -5.39 5.79
N LYS A 427 -12.01 -4.15 6.12
CA LYS A 427 -12.13 -3.69 7.51
C LYS A 427 -13.15 -4.51 8.29
N ALA A 428 -14.32 -4.82 7.71
CA ALA A 428 -15.30 -5.68 8.36
C ALA A 428 -14.70 -7.06 8.70
N ARG A 429 -13.93 -7.66 7.78
CA ARG A 429 -13.27 -8.94 8.01
C ARG A 429 -12.17 -8.89 9.08
N GLU A 430 -11.35 -7.84 9.10
CA GLU A 430 -10.35 -7.61 10.15
C GLU A 430 -10.98 -7.63 11.56
N TYR A 431 -12.19 -7.09 11.67
CA TYR A 431 -12.97 -7.06 12.91
C TYR A 431 -13.88 -8.28 13.11
N GLY A 432 -13.80 -9.28 12.23
CA GLY A 432 -14.42 -10.59 12.40
C GLY A 432 -15.78 -10.78 11.76
N ALA A 433 -16.20 -9.93 10.81
CA ALA A 433 -17.44 -10.10 10.06
C ALA A 433 -17.43 -11.38 9.24
N ASP A 434 -18.45 -12.22 9.36
CA ASP A 434 -18.64 -13.41 8.52
C ASP A 434 -19.52 -13.13 7.30
N ALA A 435 -20.27 -12.03 7.35
CA ALA A 435 -20.99 -11.48 6.22
C ALA A 435 -21.07 -9.95 6.30
N VAL A 436 -21.40 -9.30 5.20
CA VAL A 436 -21.67 -7.86 5.10
C VAL A 436 -23.03 -7.58 4.46
N LEU A 437 -23.66 -6.48 4.84
CA LEU A 437 -24.89 -5.99 4.22
C LEU A 437 -24.56 -4.92 3.18
N LEU A 438 -24.99 -5.13 1.92
CA LEU A 438 -24.86 -4.18 0.82
C LEU A 438 -26.23 -3.56 0.52
N ILE A 439 -26.30 -2.25 0.30
CA ILE A 439 -27.58 -1.57 0.05
C ILE A 439 -27.70 -1.26 -1.44
N ALA A 440 -28.68 -1.88 -2.11
CA ALA A 440 -28.82 -1.74 -3.56
C ALA A 440 -29.02 -0.29 -3.98
N SER A 441 -29.70 0.54 -3.19
CA SER A 441 -30.00 1.92 -3.60
C SER A 441 -28.83 2.89 -3.63
N ILE A 442 -27.73 2.57 -2.95
CA ILE A 442 -26.53 3.44 -2.90
C ILE A 442 -25.38 2.87 -3.72
N LEU A 443 -25.56 1.68 -4.31
CA LEU A 443 -24.55 0.97 -5.07
C LEU A 443 -24.99 0.75 -6.52
N SER A 444 -24.03 0.91 -7.44
CA SER A 444 -24.19 0.44 -8.82
C SER A 444 -24.16 -1.09 -8.89
N LYS A 445 -24.63 -1.65 -10.00
CA LYS A 445 -24.58 -3.10 -10.25
C LYS A 445 -23.14 -3.62 -10.21
N GLU A 446 -22.23 -2.88 -10.82
CA GLU A 446 -20.80 -3.19 -10.92
C GLU A 446 -20.14 -3.17 -9.53
N GLN A 447 -20.50 -2.20 -8.68
CA GLN A 447 -20.03 -2.15 -7.30
C GLN A 447 -20.53 -3.34 -6.47
N ILE A 448 -21.78 -3.75 -6.63
CA ILE A 448 -22.33 -4.94 -5.96
C ILE A 448 -21.55 -6.19 -6.38
N ILE A 449 -21.30 -6.37 -7.68
CA ILE A 449 -20.52 -7.51 -8.21
C ILE A 449 -19.11 -7.51 -7.62
N LEU A 450 -18.42 -6.35 -7.63
CA LEU A 450 -17.08 -6.19 -7.07
C LEU A 450 -17.03 -6.54 -5.58
N PHE A 451 -17.97 -6.01 -4.78
CA PHE A 451 -17.99 -6.23 -3.33
C PHE A 451 -18.33 -7.68 -2.97
N ILE A 452 -19.23 -8.33 -3.73
CA ILE A 452 -19.48 -9.77 -3.61
C ILE A 452 -18.21 -10.58 -3.89
N GLY A 453 -17.49 -10.26 -4.98
CA GLY A 453 -16.23 -10.92 -5.32
C GLY A 453 -15.18 -10.76 -4.21
N THR A 454 -15.05 -9.55 -3.67
CA THR A 454 -14.14 -9.23 -2.57
C THR A 454 -14.46 -10.01 -1.30
N ALA A 455 -15.74 -10.00 -0.88
CA ALA A 455 -16.19 -10.73 0.30
C ALA A 455 -15.95 -12.24 0.15
N LYS A 456 -16.24 -12.80 -1.03
CA LYS A 456 -16.01 -14.21 -1.35
C LYS A 456 -14.54 -14.61 -1.22
N ASN A 457 -13.60 -13.77 -1.67
CA ASN A 457 -12.17 -14.02 -1.52
C ASN A 457 -11.74 -14.09 -0.03
N LEU A 458 -12.44 -13.35 0.83
CA LEU A 458 -12.27 -13.37 2.29
C LEU A 458 -13.09 -14.47 2.99
N GLY A 459 -13.80 -15.32 2.23
CA GLY A 459 -14.71 -16.34 2.76
C GLY A 459 -16.00 -15.80 3.37
N MET A 460 -16.29 -14.51 3.21
CA MET A 460 -17.52 -13.88 3.71
C MET A 460 -18.65 -13.98 2.68
N GLU A 461 -19.89 -13.91 3.16
CA GLU A 461 -21.08 -13.76 2.33
C GLU A 461 -21.57 -12.30 2.27
N CYS A 462 -22.36 -11.98 1.25
CA CYS A 462 -23.02 -10.68 1.12
C CYS A 462 -24.54 -10.86 1.14
N MET A 463 -25.22 -10.08 1.99
CA MET A 463 -26.66 -9.87 1.93
C MET A 463 -26.95 -8.55 1.23
N VAL A 464 -27.70 -8.57 0.14
CA VAL A 464 -28.02 -7.36 -0.63
C VAL A 464 -29.43 -6.90 -0.32
N GLU A 465 -29.55 -5.74 0.31
CA GLU A 465 -30.81 -5.10 0.72
C GLU A 465 -31.45 -4.37 -0.46
N VAL A 466 -32.74 -4.64 -0.70
CA VAL A 466 -33.61 -3.99 -1.68
C VAL A 466 -34.91 -3.51 -1.03
N ARG A 467 -35.60 -2.58 -1.68
CA ARG A 467 -36.86 -2.00 -1.19
C ARG A 467 -37.99 -1.99 -2.20
N ASN A 468 -37.69 -2.12 -3.48
CA ASN A 468 -38.68 -2.10 -4.55
C ASN A 468 -38.26 -3.01 -5.71
N GLU A 469 -39.13 -3.13 -6.71
CA GLU A 469 -38.90 -4.01 -7.87
C GLU A 469 -37.72 -3.56 -8.73
N GLU A 470 -37.45 -2.26 -8.84
CA GLU A 470 -36.35 -1.72 -9.63
C GLU A 470 -34.99 -2.11 -9.02
N GLU A 471 -34.82 -1.89 -7.71
CA GLU A 471 -33.66 -2.33 -6.96
C GLU A 471 -33.51 -3.85 -7.03
N LEU A 472 -34.60 -4.60 -6.96
CA LEU A 472 -34.59 -6.06 -7.10
C LEU A 472 -34.11 -6.50 -8.49
N LYS A 473 -34.63 -5.92 -9.58
CA LYS A 473 -34.18 -6.25 -10.95
C LYS A 473 -32.67 -6.08 -11.08
N LYS A 474 -32.14 -4.95 -10.60
CA LYS A 474 -30.69 -4.70 -10.56
C LYS A 474 -29.92 -5.78 -9.79
N VAL A 475 -30.42 -6.21 -8.63
CA VAL A 475 -29.76 -7.22 -7.80
C VAL A 475 -29.84 -8.62 -8.41
N LEU A 476 -30.93 -8.96 -9.11
CA LEU A 476 -31.08 -10.25 -9.79
C LEU A 476 -30.08 -10.45 -10.94
N GLU A 477 -29.57 -9.37 -11.53
CA GLU A 477 -28.48 -9.39 -12.52
C GLU A 477 -27.08 -9.57 -11.89
N THR A 478 -26.99 -9.75 -10.57
CA THR A 478 -25.71 -9.96 -9.87
C THR A 478 -25.62 -11.39 -9.31
N PRO A 479 -24.41 -11.83 -8.91
CA PRO A 479 -24.22 -13.12 -8.22
C PRO A 479 -24.79 -13.19 -6.79
N ALA A 480 -25.58 -12.20 -6.35
CA ALA A 480 -26.14 -12.16 -5.00
C ALA A 480 -26.97 -13.40 -4.68
N LYS A 481 -26.64 -14.05 -3.56
CA LYS A 481 -27.32 -15.27 -3.08
C LYS A 481 -28.33 -15.02 -1.97
N ILE A 482 -28.18 -13.91 -1.24
CA ILE A 482 -29.01 -13.54 -0.10
C ILE A 482 -29.57 -12.16 -0.38
N ILE A 483 -30.89 -12.06 -0.46
CA ILE A 483 -31.62 -10.81 -0.74
C ILE A 483 -32.41 -10.43 0.51
N GLY A 484 -32.11 -9.25 1.05
CA GLY A 484 -32.86 -8.65 2.14
C GLY A 484 -33.91 -7.68 1.61
N VAL A 485 -35.16 -7.81 2.05
CA VAL A 485 -36.22 -6.83 1.74
C VAL A 485 -36.43 -5.95 2.96
N ASN A 486 -36.07 -4.67 2.84
CA ASN A 486 -36.29 -3.71 3.91
C ASN A 486 -37.68 -3.09 3.79
N ASN A 487 -38.57 -3.49 4.70
CA ASN A 487 -39.96 -3.03 4.72
C ASN A 487 -40.12 -1.56 5.13
N ARG A 488 -39.02 -0.85 5.42
CA ARG A 488 -39.02 0.56 5.82
C ARG A 488 -38.75 1.45 4.62
N ASN A 489 -39.63 2.41 4.38
CA ASN A 489 -39.38 3.50 3.44
C ASN A 489 -38.39 4.50 4.06
N LEU A 490 -37.32 4.86 3.36
CA LEU A 490 -36.29 5.78 3.88
C LEU A 490 -36.66 7.27 3.76
N THR A 491 -37.72 7.60 3.02
CA THR A 491 -38.19 8.98 2.85
C THR A 491 -39.10 9.41 4.00
N ASP A 492 -40.07 8.58 4.37
CA ASP A 492 -41.09 8.90 5.40
C ASP A 492 -41.02 7.99 6.64
N PHE A 493 -40.11 7.00 6.65
CA PHE A 493 -39.94 6.01 7.72
C PHE A 493 -41.15 5.10 7.98
N SER A 494 -42.15 5.09 7.09
CA SER A 494 -43.27 4.15 7.12
C SER A 494 -42.78 2.71 6.97
N ILE A 495 -43.55 1.76 7.48
CA ILE A 495 -43.22 0.34 7.47
C ILE A 495 -44.40 -0.44 6.89
N ASP A 496 -44.16 -1.18 5.81
CA ASP A 496 -45.16 -2.05 5.18
C ASP A 496 -44.58 -3.44 4.90
N LEU A 497 -45.02 -4.44 5.68
CA LEU A 497 -44.62 -5.84 5.52
C LEU A 497 -45.09 -6.46 4.19
N GLU A 498 -46.10 -5.86 3.54
CA GLU A 498 -46.57 -6.32 2.23
C GLU A 498 -45.51 -6.13 1.14
N THR A 499 -44.55 -5.23 1.35
CA THR A 499 -43.37 -5.08 0.49
C THR A 499 -42.63 -6.42 0.33
N THR A 500 -42.37 -7.12 1.44
CA THR A 500 -41.77 -8.46 1.40
C THR A 500 -42.64 -9.44 0.61
N ASN A 501 -43.96 -9.45 0.84
CA ASN A 501 -44.87 -10.38 0.18
C ASN A 501 -44.95 -10.18 -1.34
N LYS A 502 -44.91 -8.92 -1.80
CA LYS A 502 -44.87 -8.55 -3.22
C LYS A 502 -43.56 -9.00 -3.86
N LEU A 503 -42.42 -8.58 -3.31
CA LEU A 503 -41.10 -8.90 -3.88
C LEU A 503 -40.76 -10.39 -3.82
N ALA A 504 -41.25 -11.12 -2.80
CA ALA A 504 -41.04 -12.56 -2.67
C ALA A 504 -41.51 -13.37 -3.89
N LYS A 505 -42.51 -12.88 -4.63
CA LYS A 505 -43.03 -13.53 -5.84
C LYS A 505 -42.04 -13.47 -7.01
N LEU A 506 -41.16 -12.47 -7.00
CA LEU A 506 -40.18 -12.21 -8.06
C LEU A 506 -38.80 -12.78 -7.74
N ILE A 507 -38.53 -13.14 -6.48
CA ILE A 507 -37.24 -13.65 -6.04
C ILE A 507 -37.13 -15.16 -6.35
N PRO A 508 -36.13 -15.59 -7.15
CA PRO A 508 -35.90 -16.99 -7.45
C PRO A 508 -35.76 -17.88 -6.21
N LYS A 509 -36.21 -19.14 -6.30
CA LYS A 509 -36.25 -20.07 -5.15
C LYS A 509 -34.87 -20.52 -4.65
N ASP A 510 -33.83 -20.38 -5.48
CA ASP A 510 -32.43 -20.72 -5.14
C ASP A 510 -31.73 -19.62 -4.31
N LYS A 511 -32.32 -18.42 -4.23
CA LYS A 511 -31.81 -17.31 -3.40
C LYS A 511 -32.46 -17.31 -2.01
N ILE A 512 -31.71 -16.97 -0.97
CA ILE A 512 -32.26 -16.80 0.38
C ILE A 512 -33.00 -15.46 0.45
N LEU A 513 -34.25 -15.48 0.89
CA LEU A 513 -35.07 -14.30 1.14
C LEU A 513 -35.09 -13.96 2.64
N VAL A 514 -34.58 -12.76 2.97
CA VAL A 514 -34.61 -12.20 4.31
C VAL A 514 -35.61 -11.04 4.37
N SER A 515 -36.53 -11.06 5.33
CA SER A 515 -37.42 -9.91 5.60
C SER A 515 -36.86 -9.04 6.73
N GLU A 516 -36.73 -7.75 6.50
CA GLU A 516 -36.11 -6.80 7.43
C GLU A 516 -37.08 -5.67 7.81
N SER A 517 -36.94 -5.16 9.03
CA SER A 517 -37.79 -4.09 9.60
C SER A 517 -39.27 -4.47 9.76
N GLY A 518 -39.92 -3.89 10.76
CA GLY A 518 -41.38 -4.03 10.95
C GLY A 518 -41.88 -5.29 11.66
N ILE A 519 -40.99 -6.20 12.04
CA ILE A 519 -41.33 -7.42 12.76
C ILE A 519 -41.09 -7.20 14.26
N SER A 520 -42.15 -7.29 15.05
CA SER A 520 -42.09 -7.08 16.51
C SER A 520 -42.77 -8.18 17.32
N SER A 521 -43.56 -9.04 16.68
CA SER A 521 -44.35 -10.08 17.33
C SER A 521 -44.52 -11.30 16.43
N LYS A 522 -44.97 -12.42 17.02
CA LYS A 522 -45.43 -13.61 16.26
C LYS A 522 -46.56 -13.29 15.28
N LYS A 523 -47.42 -12.30 15.58
CA LYS A 523 -48.50 -11.88 14.69
C LYS A 523 -47.95 -11.28 13.41
N ASP A 524 -46.84 -10.53 13.49
CA ASP A 524 -46.18 -9.95 12.33
C ASP A 524 -45.52 -11.02 11.46
N LEU A 525 -44.89 -12.04 12.09
CA LEU A 525 -44.36 -13.19 11.35
C LEU A 525 -45.42 -13.91 10.53
N LYS A 526 -46.64 -14.09 11.08
CA LYS A 526 -47.75 -14.76 10.39
C LYS A 526 -48.26 -13.98 9.17
N LYS A 527 -47.96 -12.68 9.05
CA LYS A 527 -48.31 -11.87 7.87
C LYS A 527 -47.35 -12.07 6.70
N LEU A 528 -46.17 -12.64 6.97
CA LEU A 528 -45.17 -12.90 5.93
C LEU A 528 -45.51 -14.20 5.19
N THR A 529 -45.25 -14.20 3.89
CA THR A 529 -45.32 -15.39 3.05
C THR A 529 -44.41 -16.52 3.57
N SER A 530 -44.84 -17.77 3.37
CA SER A 530 -44.06 -18.97 3.72
C SER A 530 -42.74 -19.08 2.95
N ARG A 531 -42.58 -18.31 1.86
CA ARG A 531 -41.35 -18.17 1.07
C ARG A 531 -40.21 -17.50 1.84
N VAL A 532 -40.48 -16.74 2.90
CA VAL A 532 -39.42 -16.10 3.70
C VAL A 532 -38.56 -17.18 4.38
N ASP A 533 -37.25 -17.09 4.15
CA ASP A 533 -36.24 -18.01 4.68
C ASP A 533 -35.70 -17.54 6.02
N ALA A 534 -35.53 -16.22 6.18
CA ALA A 534 -35.06 -15.62 7.42
C ALA A 534 -35.69 -14.24 7.70
N VAL A 535 -35.63 -13.81 8.95
CA VAL A 535 -36.09 -12.48 9.40
C VAL A 535 -35.00 -11.77 10.18
N LEU A 536 -34.84 -10.46 9.96
CA LEU A 536 -33.91 -9.62 10.71
C LEU A 536 -34.68 -8.72 11.69
N ILE A 537 -34.44 -8.94 12.99
CA ILE A 537 -35.15 -8.28 14.07
C ILE A 537 -34.15 -7.60 15.02
N GLY A 538 -34.30 -6.30 15.21
CA GLY A 538 -33.42 -5.52 16.09
C GLY A 538 -34.14 -4.68 17.11
N THR A 539 -35.00 -3.76 16.64
CA THR A 539 -35.66 -2.77 17.50
C THR A 539 -36.48 -3.41 18.62
N ALA A 540 -37.21 -4.49 18.33
CA ALA A 540 -38.02 -5.20 19.32
C ALA A 540 -37.15 -5.78 20.45
N PHE A 541 -36.02 -6.40 20.11
CA PHE A 541 -35.08 -6.94 21.11
C PHE A 541 -34.41 -5.83 21.94
N MET A 542 -33.94 -4.75 21.31
CA MET A 542 -33.28 -3.65 22.04
C MET A 542 -34.22 -2.87 22.97
N GLN A 543 -35.54 -2.96 22.77
CA GLN A 543 -36.55 -2.36 23.64
C GLN A 543 -37.15 -3.34 24.66
N SER A 544 -36.89 -4.64 24.53
CA SER A 544 -37.49 -5.66 25.38
C SER A 544 -36.97 -5.58 26.82
N LYS A 545 -37.88 -5.73 27.79
CA LYS A 545 -37.50 -5.92 29.20
C LYS A 545 -36.88 -7.30 29.43
N ASN A 546 -37.26 -8.30 28.63
CA ASN A 546 -36.80 -9.68 28.68
C ASN A 546 -36.47 -10.18 27.26
N ILE A 547 -35.23 -9.94 26.84
CA ILE A 547 -34.73 -10.34 25.51
C ILE A 547 -34.82 -11.86 25.32
N LYS A 548 -34.50 -12.63 26.36
CA LYS A 548 -34.49 -14.09 26.34
C LYS A 548 -35.86 -14.64 25.93
N GLN A 549 -36.90 -14.22 26.64
CA GLN A 549 -38.27 -14.64 26.36
C GLN A 549 -38.70 -14.29 24.94
N LEU A 550 -38.39 -13.07 24.47
CA LEU A 550 -38.81 -12.62 23.16
C LEU A 550 -38.12 -13.43 22.04
N ILE A 551 -36.88 -13.87 22.20
CA ILE A 551 -36.21 -14.71 21.18
C ILE A 551 -36.87 -16.08 21.05
N HIS A 552 -37.29 -16.70 22.16
CA HIS A 552 -38.09 -17.94 22.14
C HIS A 552 -39.45 -17.79 21.46
N GLU A 553 -39.90 -16.56 21.20
CA GLU A 553 -41.10 -16.35 20.40
C GLU A 553 -40.82 -16.44 18.90
N PHE A 554 -39.59 -16.20 18.47
CA PHE A 554 -39.18 -16.23 17.05
C PHE A 554 -38.42 -17.50 16.67
N THR A 555 -37.97 -18.27 17.64
CA THR A 555 -37.27 -19.56 17.49
C THR A 555 -38.24 -20.67 17.90
#